data_AF-A0A395MEL7-F1
#
_entry.id   AF-A0A395MEL7-F1
#
_cell.length_a   1.000
_cell.length_b   1.000
_cell.length_c   1.000
_cell.angle_alpha   90.00
_cell.angle_beta   90.00
_cell.angle_gamma   90.00
#
_symmetry.space_group_name_H-M   'P 1'
#
loop_
_entity.id
_entity.type
_entity.pdbx_description
1 polymer ?
#
loop_
_entity_poly.entity_id
_entity_poly.type
_entity_poly.pdbx_seq_one_letter_code
_entity_poly.pdbx_strand_id
1 'polypeptide(L)'
;MPISDEFLPAGRVLEAGVFYNIPFMFKIPQDLSLHACNHQRPAVKERHLIAPPSLGSWTKNDFTYGSTYVDYVIRARLVLRTKGCGEGKFVDQNISLNVIPIIPDQPPIAVASLNSQYCLSQTKTIRRNLIGAKEGTLKVWTTQPRPVTLHLDHLQTSDSELAINFEYTPSSPRSTPPQIRVKGAVIEAITSFWTGPVGYLPDHDEKLPSAISPVAPWTDSYPLPLRGVGEVTWEKVVYFGPSAESERRASEPIQVIPDHPSMQRSSHTTASSIDIAYNQLEPPPWKATLTQPFVLPTEKLLFLPTFHSCSTISLIVPFQITSEGLITTNSPRLPVYYDDENEPIGDSPPPYRK
;
A
#
# COMPACT_ATOMS: atom_id res chain seq x y z
N MET A 1 34.78 4.61 -11.32
CA MET A 1 36.08 4.04 -10.91
C MET A 1 37.06 4.21 -12.06
N PRO A 2 38.31 4.61 -11.81
CA PRO A 2 39.34 4.59 -12.84
C PRO A 2 39.67 3.14 -13.21
N ILE A 3 39.80 2.86 -14.52
CA ILE A 3 40.31 1.59 -15.03
C ILE A 3 41.81 1.54 -14.72
N SER A 4 42.30 0.44 -14.15
CA SER A 4 43.74 0.27 -13.88
C SER A 4 44.52 0.26 -15.19
N ASP A 5 45.66 0.96 -15.23
CA ASP A 5 46.50 1.05 -16.43
C ASP A 5 47.04 -0.32 -16.87
N GLU A 6 47.05 -1.32 -15.99
CA GLU A 6 47.45 -2.71 -16.29
C GLU A 6 46.47 -3.43 -17.24
N PHE A 7 45.20 -3.03 -17.25
CA PHE A 7 44.17 -3.59 -18.15
C PHE A 7 44.08 -2.81 -19.46
N LEU A 8 44.86 -1.73 -19.61
CA LEU A 8 44.90 -0.96 -20.84
C LEU A 8 45.98 -1.52 -21.77
N PRO A 9 45.75 -1.49 -23.09
CA PRO A 9 46.77 -1.88 -24.06
C PRO A 9 48.07 -1.10 -23.87
N ALA A 10 49.20 -1.77 -24.11
CA ALA A 10 50.51 -1.15 -24.12
C ALA A 10 50.53 0.06 -25.08
N GLY A 11 51.06 1.19 -24.61
CA GLY A 11 51.08 2.43 -25.38
C GLY A 11 49.70 3.03 -25.70
N ARG A 12 48.61 2.49 -25.13
CA ARG A 12 47.21 2.85 -25.44
C ARG A 12 46.84 2.65 -26.92
N VAL A 13 47.41 1.61 -27.54
CA VAL A 13 47.16 1.23 -28.94
C VAL A 13 46.46 -0.13 -29.00
N LEU A 14 45.30 -0.18 -29.66
CA LEU A 14 44.59 -1.44 -29.90
C LEU A 14 45.18 -2.13 -31.14
N GLU A 15 45.63 -3.37 -30.97
CA GLU A 15 46.17 -4.20 -32.04
C GLU A 15 45.06 -5.01 -32.72
N ALA A 16 45.15 -5.13 -34.05
CA ALA A 16 44.18 -5.88 -34.83
C ALA A 16 44.24 -7.37 -34.47
N GLY A 17 43.08 -7.98 -34.23
CA GLY A 17 42.96 -9.41 -33.88
C GLY A 17 43.22 -9.74 -32.41
N VAL A 18 43.50 -8.75 -31.56
CA VAL A 18 43.71 -8.94 -30.12
C VAL A 18 42.44 -8.61 -29.34
N PHE A 19 42.08 -9.48 -28.39
CA PHE A 19 40.98 -9.27 -27.46
C PHE A 19 41.50 -8.65 -26.16
N TYR A 20 40.87 -7.56 -25.72
CA TYR A 20 41.21 -6.87 -24.49
C TYR A 20 40.07 -7.04 -23.47
N ASN A 21 40.39 -7.61 -22.31
CA ASN A 21 39.45 -7.81 -21.22
C ASN A 21 39.68 -6.76 -20.14
N ILE A 22 38.72 -5.86 -19.96
CA ILE A 22 38.78 -4.80 -18.94
C ILE A 22 37.77 -5.16 -17.84
N PRO A 23 38.23 -5.65 -16.67
CA PRO A 23 37.33 -5.94 -15.56
C PRO A 23 36.80 -4.64 -14.97
N PHE A 24 35.52 -4.66 -14.61
CA PHE A 24 34.89 -3.56 -13.87
C PHE A 24 33.95 -4.14 -12.81
N MET A 25 33.77 -3.39 -11.74
CA MET A 25 32.78 -3.67 -10.72
C MET A 25 31.98 -2.39 -10.49
N PHE A 26 30.67 -2.50 -10.57
CA PHE A 26 29.76 -1.41 -10.21
C PHE A 26 28.81 -1.92 -9.14
N LYS A 27 28.70 -1.18 -8.04
CA LYS A 27 27.71 -1.45 -7.01
C LYS A 27 26.53 -0.51 -7.26
N ILE A 28 25.35 -1.09 -7.49
CA ILE A 28 24.11 -0.30 -7.50
C ILE A 28 23.88 0.11 -6.04
N PRO A 29 23.84 1.41 -5.74
CA PRO A 29 23.63 1.84 -4.37
C PRO A 29 22.17 1.57 -3.97
N GLN A 30 21.97 1.16 -2.72
CA GLN A 30 20.63 0.99 -2.15
C GLN A 30 19.86 2.33 -2.17
N ASP A 31 20.57 3.39 -1.75
CA ASP A 31 20.08 4.77 -1.79
C ASP A 31 20.81 5.60 -2.84
N LEU A 32 20.05 6.40 -3.58
CA LEU A 32 20.53 7.50 -4.39
C LEU A 32 21.28 8.52 -3.53
N SER A 33 22.14 9.29 -4.18
CA SER A 33 22.88 10.40 -3.54
C SER A 33 21.93 11.35 -2.80
N LEU A 34 22.35 11.88 -1.65
CA LEU A 34 21.57 12.87 -0.87
C LEU A 34 21.14 14.11 -1.68
N HIS A 35 21.78 14.36 -2.82
CA HIS A 35 21.44 15.43 -3.76
C HIS A 35 20.37 15.07 -4.80
N ALA A 36 19.98 13.79 -4.90
CA ALA A 36 18.91 13.34 -5.78
C ALA A 36 17.52 13.84 -5.32
N CYS A 37 17.38 14.16 -4.03
CA CYS A 37 16.15 14.72 -3.48
C CYS A 37 16.43 15.91 -2.54
N ASN A 38 15.80 17.05 -2.82
CA ASN A 38 15.94 18.28 -2.04
C ASN A 38 14.70 18.59 -1.17
N HIS A 39 13.80 17.62 -0.97
CA HIS A 39 12.64 17.82 -0.10
C HIS A 39 13.04 18.02 1.37
N GLN A 40 12.40 18.97 2.03
CA GLN A 40 12.63 19.29 3.43
C GLN A 40 11.99 18.27 4.39
N ARG A 41 10.89 17.62 3.98
CA ARG A 41 10.21 16.62 4.81
C ARG A 41 11.04 15.32 4.82
N PRO A 42 11.55 14.86 5.99
CA PRO A 42 12.42 13.69 6.06
C PRO A 42 11.80 12.43 5.45
N ALA A 43 10.54 12.13 5.77
CA ALA A 43 9.83 10.96 5.24
C ALA A 43 9.74 10.96 3.70
N VAL A 44 9.49 12.13 3.07
CA VAL A 44 9.48 12.24 1.60
C VAL A 44 10.89 12.06 1.05
N LYS A 45 11.87 12.71 1.68
CA LYS A 45 13.26 12.64 1.25
C LYS A 45 13.78 11.21 1.28
N GLU A 46 13.59 10.50 2.39
CA GLU A 46 13.99 9.10 2.57
C GLU A 46 13.43 8.21 1.45
N ARG A 47 12.12 8.29 1.18
CA ARG A 47 11.48 7.51 0.11
C ARG A 47 11.97 7.84 -1.29
N HIS A 48 12.27 9.10 -1.56
CA HIS A 48 12.77 9.55 -2.86
C HIS A 48 14.25 9.20 -3.07
N LEU A 49 14.96 8.88 -1.99
CA LEU A 49 16.36 8.45 -2.06
C LEU A 49 16.47 6.94 -2.30
N ILE A 50 15.40 6.14 -2.17
CA ILE A 50 15.46 4.73 -2.53
C ILE A 50 15.61 4.60 -4.06
N ALA A 51 16.55 3.78 -4.51
CA ALA A 51 16.70 3.49 -5.94
C ALA A 51 15.41 2.83 -6.49
N PRO A 52 14.83 3.29 -7.61
CA PRO A 52 13.61 2.71 -8.16
C PRO A 52 13.85 1.32 -8.79
N PRO A 53 12.84 0.45 -8.88
CA PRO A 53 12.92 -0.72 -9.75
C PRO A 53 13.02 -0.30 -11.22
N SER A 54 13.58 -1.19 -12.04
CA SER A 54 13.46 -1.09 -13.50
C SER A 54 12.00 -1.10 -13.91
N LEU A 55 11.65 -0.31 -14.92
CA LEU A 55 10.30 -0.19 -15.44
C LEU A 55 10.29 -0.21 -16.97
N GLY A 56 9.28 -0.84 -17.55
CA GLY A 56 9.02 -0.94 -18.98
C GLY A 56 9.92 -1.92 -19.74
N SER A 57 10.93 -2.51 -19.09
CA SER A 57 11.89 -3.45 -19.68
C SER A 57 11.63 -4.92 -19.34
N TRP A 58 10.53 -5.20 -18.63
CA TRP A 58 10.17 -6.56 -18.19
C TRP A 58 9.35 -7.32 -19.23
N THR A 59 9.48 -8.65 -19.23
CA THR A 59 8.65 -9.53 -20.07
C THR A 59 7.21 -9.65 -19.56
N LYS A 60 7.03 -9.54 -18.25
CA LYS A 60 5.73 -9.47 -17.57
C LYS A 60 5.25 -8.02 -17.52
N ASN A 61 3.93 -7.82 -17.45
CA ASN A 61 3.34 -6.48 -17.31
C ASN A 61 3.63 -5.91 -15.91
N ASP A 62 4.38 -4.82 -15.85
CA ASP A 62 4.76 -4.10 -14.62
C ASP A 62 3.89 -2.86 -14.33
N PHE A 63 2.71 -2.80 -14.96
CA PHE A 63 1.72 -1.72 -14.83
C PHE A 63 2.16 -0.36 -15.38
N THR A 64 3.27 -0.31 -16.14
CA THR A 64 3.69 0.91 -16.83
C THR A 64 3.05 1.09 -18.21
N TYR A 65 2.65 -0.02 -18.86
CA TYR A 65 2.11 -0.02 -20.22
C TYR A 65 2.93 0.81 -21.22
N GLY A 66 4.24 0.89 -20.99
CA GLY A 66 5.15 1.66 -21.82
C GLY A 66 4.99 3.19 -21.75
N SER A 67 4.29 3.73 -20.74
CA SER A 67 4.19 5.17 -20.51
C SER A 67 5.39 5.74 -19.73
N THR A 68 6.13 4.90 -19.01
CA THR A 68 7.28 5.28 -18.19
C THR A 68 8.29 4.15 -18.15
N TYR A 69 9.57 4.53 -18.17
CA TYR A 69 10.69 3.60 -18.19
C TYR A 69 11.73 4.02 -17.16
N VAL A 70 12.32 3.03 -16.51
CA VAL A 70 13.46 3.20 -15.62
C VAL A 70 14.48 2.16 -16.05
N ASP A 71 15.51 2.62 -16.76
CA ASP A 71 16.54 1.76 -17.32
C ASP A 71 17.84 1.87 -16.53
N TYR A 72 18.41 0.73 -16.17
CA TYR A 72 19.76 0.64 -15.64
C TYR A 72 20.68 0.17 -16.76
N VAL A 73 21.66 0.99 -17.14
CA VAL A 73 22.50 0.72 -18.31
C VAL A 73 23.98 0.81 -17.95
N ILE A 74 24.73 -0.24 -18.26
CA ILE A 74 26.19 -0.20 -18.30
C ILE A 74 26.59 0.26 -19.70
N ARG A 75 27.23 1.43 -19.78
CA ARG A 75 27.81 1.97 -21.02
C ARG A 75 29.32 1.80 -21.02
N ALA A 76 29.82 0.95 -21.90
CA ALA A 76 31.24 0.87 -22.23
C ALA A 76 31.54 1.84 -23.37
N ARG A 77 32.46 2.79 -23.15
CA ARG A 77 32.86 3.79 -24.13
C ARG A 77 34.36 3.71 -24.39
N LEU A 78 34.72 3.46 -25.64
CA LEU A 78 36.09 3.56 -26.12
C LEU A 78 36.29 4.93 -26.77
N VAL A 79 37.22 5.74 -26.25
CA VAL A 79 37.58 7.04 -26.82
C VAL A 79 38.89 6.92 -27.61
N LEU A 80 38.81 7.11 -28.92
CA LEU A 80 39.94 7.05 -29.84
C LEU A 80 40.57 8.43 -29.96
N ARG A 81 41.83 8.55 -29.54
CA ARG A 81 42.60 9.78 -29.69
C ARG A 81 43.11 9.89 -31.13
N THR A 82 42.57 10.85 -31.87
CA THR A 82 43.10 11.25 -33.18
C THR A 82 44.26 12.23 -33.00
N LYS A 83 45.39 12.01 -33.68
CA LYS A 83 46.49 12.99 -33.74
C LYS A 83 46.07 14.13 -34.68
N GLY A 84 45.49 15.20 -34.12
CA GLY A 84 45.09 16.41 -34.87
C GLY A 84 43.82 17.04 -34.29
N CYS A 85 43.73 18.38 -34.36
CA CYS A 85 42.67 19.24 -33.81
C CYS A 85 41.27 18.92 -34.40
N GLY A 86 40.64 17.88 -33.90
CA GLY A 86 39.27 17.49 -34.22
C GLY A 86 38.63 16.71 -33.08
N GLU A 87 37.31 16.71 -32.99
CA GLU A 87 36.58 15.94 -31.98
C GLU A 87 36.99 14.46 -32.01
N GLY A 88 37.28 13.90 -30.83
CA GLY A 88 37.71 12.51 -30.70
C GLY A 88 36.60 11.55 -31.14
N LYS A 89 36.96 10.52 -31.92
CA LYS A 89 36.02 9.44 -32.26
C LYS A 89 35.78 8.58 -31.04
N PHE A 90 34.57 8.07 -30.86
CA PHE A 90 34.27 7.11 -29.82
C PHE A 90 33.40 5.96 -30.35
N VAL A 91 33.50 4.82 -29.69
CA VAL A 91 32.66 3.65 -29.92
C VAL A 91 32.00 3.32 -28.58
N ASP A 92 30.68 3.18 -28.60
CA ASP A 92 29.90 2.86 -27.41
C ASP A 92 29.22 1.50 -27.56
N GLN A 93 29.19 0.75 -26.47
CA GLN A 93 28.37 -0.45 -26.33
C GLN A 93 27.60 -0.36 -25.01
N ASN A 94 26.31 -0.68 -25.05
CA ASN A 94 25.42 -0.63 -23.90
C ASN A 94 24.92 -2.02 -23.54
N ILE A 95 24.78 -2.29 -22.24
CA ILE A 95 24.10 -3.46 -21.70
C ILE A 95 23.05 -2.95 -20.70
N SER A 96 21.78 -3.25 -20.95
CA SER A 96 20.68 -2.94 -20.04
C SER A 96 20.55 -4.02 -18.97
N LEU A 97 20.19 -3.60 -17.77
CA LEU A 97 19.97 -4.43 -16.61
C LEU A 97 18.56 -4.19 -16.08
N ASN A 98 17.92 -5.26 -15.61
CA ASN A 98 16.71 -5.16 -14.83
C ASN A 98 17.06 -5.22 -13.35
N VAL A 99 16.66 -4.21 -12.60
CA VAL A 99 16.98 -4.02 -11.18
C VAL A 99 15.68 -4.05 -10.38
N ILE A 100 15.67 -4.83 -9.30
CA ILE A 100 14.65 -4.76 -8.27
C ILE A 100 15.40 -4.37 -6.99
N PRO A 101 15.13 -3.18 -6.41
CA PRO A 101 15.76 -2.74 -5.19
C PRO A 101 15.23 -3.53 -4.01
N ILE A 102 16.10 -3.81 -3.05
CA ILE A 102 15.68 -4.35 -1.75
C ILE A 102 15.11 -3.18 -0.96
N ILE A 103 13.79 -3.21 -0.74
CA ILE A 103 13.09 -2.21 0.06
C ILE A 103 12.83 -2.82 1.44
N PRO A 104 13.23 -2.14 2.54
CA PRO A 104 12.96 -2.66 3.88
C PRO A 104 11.46 -2.73 4.14
N ASP A 105 11.04 -3.65 5.01
CA ASP A 105 9.64 -3.75 5.46
C ASP A 105 9.16 -2.39 5.98
N GLN A 106 7.96 -2.02 5.56
CA GLN A 106 7.39 -0.71 5.81
C GLN A 106 6.30 -0.81 6.86
N PRO A 107 6.23 0.16 7.79
CA PRO A 107 5.15 0.16 8.76
C PRO A 107 3.80 0.23 8.04
N PRO A 108 2.74 -0.35 8.63
CA PRO A 108 1.40 -0.24 8.07
C PRO A 108 1.02 1.21 7.80
N ILE A 109 0.32 1.46 6.69
CA ILE A 109 -0.09 2.82 6.33
C ILE A 109 -1.03 3.36 7.40
N ALA A 110 -0.75 4.57 7.88
CA ALA A 110 -1.73 5.38 8.56
C ALA A 110 -2.79 5.89 7.56
N VAL A 111 -3.83 5.09 7.32
CA VAL A 111 -4.99 5.49 6.51
C VAL A 111 -5.82 6.50 7.31
N ALA A 112 -5.88 7.76 6.89
CA ALA A 112 -6.72 8.74 7.58
C ALA A 112 -8.20 8.39 7.42
N SER A 113 -9.03 8.82 8.37
CA SER A 113 -10.47 8.52 8.39
C SER A 113 -11.24 9.05 7.17
N LEU A 114 -10.67 10.01 6.44
CA LEU A 114 -11.26 10.66 5.26
C LEU A 114 -10.50 10.31 3.96
N ASN A 115 -9.69 9.25 3.97
CA ASN A 115 -8.98 8.81 2.78
C ASN A 115 -9.95 8.45 1.65
N SER A 116 -9.77 9.06 0.48
CA SER A 116 -10.62 8.81 -0.69
C SER A 116 -10.23 7.56 -1.48
N GLN A 117 -9.02 7.04 -1.27
CA GLN A 117 -8.45 5.88 -1.96
C GLN A 117 -8.62 4.59 -1.14
N TYR A 118 -8.43 4.65 0.17
CA TYR A 118 -8.48 3.51 1.08
C TYR A 118 -9.66 3.60 2.05
N CYS A 119 -10.31 2.47 2.32
CA CYS A 119 -11.39 2.37 3.29
C CYS A 119 -11.23 1.06 4.08
N LEU A 120 -10.65 1.17 5.28
CA LEU A 120 -10.41 0.03 6.17
C LEU A 120 -11.63 -0.36 7.01
N SER A 121 -12.65 0.49 7.10
CA SER A 121 -13.88 0.24 7.85
C SER A 121 -15.07 0.87 7.14
N GLN A 122 -16.12 0.08 6.93
CA GLN A 122 -17.38 0.54 6.36
C GLN A 122 -18.56 0.03 7.18
N THR A 123 -19.51 0.92 7.47
CA THR A 123 -20.74 0.59 8.17
C THR A 123 -21.92 0.71 7.20
N LYS A 124 -22.75 -0.32 7.11
CA LYS A 124 -23.98 -0.31 6.31
C LYS A 124 -25.18 -0.76 7.12
N THR A 125 -26.32 -0.12 6.86
CA THR A 125 -27.61 -0.51 7.43
C THR A 125 -28.14 -1.74 6.70
N ILE A 126 -28.47 -2.79 7.45
CA ILE A 126 -29.15 -3.99 6.96
C ILE A 126 -30.65 -3.79 7.13
N ARG A 127 -31.41 -3.98 6.06
CA ARG A 127 -32.86 -3.87 6.02
C ARG A 127 -33.47 -5.17 5.53
N ARG A 128 -34.70 -5.46 5.94
CA ARG A 128 -35.45 -6.65 5.51
C ARG A 128 -35.66 -6.70 3.99
N ASN A 129 -35.81 -5.53 3.37
CA ASN A 129 -35.95 -5.31 1.92
C ASN A 129 -35.43 -3.90 1.56
N LEU A 130 -35.32 -3.56 0.27
CA LEU A 130 -34.74 -2.29 -0.24
C LEU A 130 -35.31 -1.02 0.42
N ILE A 131 -36.60 -1.04 0.78
CA ILE A 131 -37.32 0.06 1.46
C ILE A 131 -37.86 -0.40 2.83
N GLY A 132 -37.36 -1.54 3.30
CA GLY A 132 -37.82 -2.22 4.50
C GLY A 132 -37.48 -1.56 5.81
N ALA A 133 -38.09 -2.11 6.85
CA ALA A 133 -37.67 -1.87 8.22
C ALA A 133 -36.18 -2.22 8.40
N LYS A 134 -35.51 -1.40 9.20
CA LYS A 134 -34.12 -1.65 9.62
C LYS A 134 -34.08 -2.91 10.47
N GLU A 135 -33.24 -3.87 10.08
CA GLU A 135 -33.02 -5.09 10.85
C GLU A 135 -31.80 -4.98 11.74
N GLY A 136 -30.78 -4.24 11.30
CA GLY A 136 -29.57 -3.99 12.05
C GLY A 136 -28.59 -3.10 11.30
N THR A 137 -27.41 -2.95 11.86
CA THR A 137 -26.27 -2.27 11.25
C THR A 137 -25.11 -3.26 11.20
N LEU A 138 -24.49 -3.41 10.04
CA LEU A 138 -23.28 -4.21 9.85
C LEU A 138 -22.08 -3.28 9.66
N LYS A 139 -21.13 -3.35 10.59
CA LYS A 139 -19.81 -2.76 10.45
C LYS A 139 -18.85 -3.85 9.96
N VAL A 140 -18.09 -3.54 8.92
CA VAL A 140 -17.04 -4.39 8.37
C VAL A 140 -15.74 -3.62 8.47
N TRP A 141 -14.68 -4.24 8.98
CA TRP A 141 -13.35 -3.63 8.98
C TRP A 141 -12.26 -4.68 8.81
N THR A 142 -11.10 -4.23 8.43
CA THR A 142 -9.93 -5.08 8.24
C THR A 142 -8.68 -4.32 8.64
N THR A 143 -7.62 -5.07 8.87
CA THR A 143 -6.27 -4.51 8.98
C THR A 143 -5.55 -4.69 7.65
N GLN A 144 -4.45 -3.96 7.45
CA GLN A 144 -3.55 -4.21 6.34
C GLN A 144 -3.05 -5.66 6.39
N PRO A 145 -3.08 -6.40 5.26
CA PRO A 145 -2.52 -7.76 5.23
C PRO A 145 -1.01 -7.72 5.39
N ARG A 146 -0.40 -8.88 5.68
CA ARG A 146 1.07 -8.98 5.70
C ARG A 146 1.64 -8.62 4.31
N PRO A 147 2.83 -8.01 4.26
CA PRO A 147 3.53 -7.77 3.00
C PRO A 147 3.63 -9.07 2.18
N VAL A 148 3.48 -8.94 0.87
CA VAL A 148 3.64 -10.07 -0.06
C VAL A 148 5.08 -10.11 -0.52
N THR A 149 5.76 -11.24 -0.31
CA THR A 149 7.17 -11.37 -0.68
C THR A 149 7.30 -11.74 -2.15
N LEU A 150 8.23 -11.11 -2.88
CA LEU A 150 8.58 -11.40 -4.26
C LEU A 150 9.87 -12.22 -4.29
N HIS A 151 9.80 -13.46 -4.77
CA HIS A 151 10.95 -14.31 -5.00
C HIS A 151 11.58 -13.98 -6.36
N LEU A 152 12.84 -13.52 -6.37
CA LEU A 152 13.54 -13.01 -7.55
C LEU A 152 13.78 -14.07 -8.64
N ASP A 153 14.01 -15.34 -8.27
CA ASP A 153 14.35 -16.42 -9.22
C ASP A 153 13.30 -16.62 -10.32
N HIS A 154 12.02 -16.48 -9.94
CA HIS A 154 10.89 -16.76 -10.82
C HIS A 154 9.94 -15.56 -10.93
N LEU A 155 10.25 -14.46 -10.24
CA LEU A 155 9.39 -13.29 -10.08
C LEU A 155 7.98 -13.72 -9.66
N GLN A 156 7.93 -14.58 -8.64
CA GLN A 156 6.72 -15.16 -8.07
C GLN A 156 6.50 -14.59 -6.68
N THR A 157 5.25 -14.47 -6.27
CA THR A 157 4.89 -13.90 -4.98
C THR A 157 4.50 -14.97 -3.99
N SER A 158 4.76 -14.74 -2.71
CA SER A 158 4.24 -15.57 -1.63
C SER A 158 2.70 -15.55 -1.60
N ASP A 159 2.11 -16.58 -1.00
CA ASP A 159 0.69 -16.55 -0.65
C ASP A 159 0.44 -15.48 0.43
N SER A 160 -0.77 -14.92 0.48
CA SER A 160 -1.17 -13.95 1.51
C SER A 160 -2.61 -14.15 1.94
N GLU A 161 -2.95 -13.59 3.09
CA GLU A 161 -4.26 -13.75 3.73
C GLU A 161 -4.79 -12.41 4.23
N LEU A 162 -6.12 -12.25 4.11
CA LEU A 162 -6.82 -11.05 4.57
C LEU A 162 -7.78 -11.40 5.70
N ALA A 163 -7.61 -10.75 6.85
CA ALA A 163 -8.50 -10.89 8.01
C ALA A 163 -9.60 -9.82 8.00
N ILE A 164 -10.82 -10.25 7.73
CA ILE A 164 -12.00 -9.39 7.60
C ILE A 164 -12.86 -9.57 8.84
N ASN A 165 -13.06 -8.50 9.59
CA ASN A 165 -13.82 -8.49 10.83
C ASN A 165 -15.20 -7.87 10.61
N PHE A 166 -16.18 -8.40 11.34
CA PHE A 166 -17.57 -8.01 11.26
C PHE A 166 -18.12 -7.72 12.65
N GLU A 167 -19.00 -6.72 12.73
CA GLU A 167 -19.82 -6.43 13.91
C GLU A 167 -21.24 -6.14 13.42
N TYR A 168 -22.19 -6.93 13.88
CA TYR A 168 -23.60 -6.73 13.58
C TYR A 168 -24.34 -6.26 14.83
N THR A 169 -24.89 -5.05 14.77
CA THR A 169 -25.74 -4.48 15.81
C THR A 169 -27.21 -4.67 15.41
N PRO A 170 -27.94 -5.62 16.02
CA PRO A 170 -29.34 -5.83 15.72
C PRO A 170 -30.20 -4.61 16.11
N SER A 171 -31.24 -4.31 15.32
CA SER A 171 -32.25 -3.29 15.67
C SER A 171 -33.41 -3.85 16.48
N SER A 172 -33.50 -5.18 16.61
CA SER A 172 -34.47 -5.85 17.47
C SER A 172 -33.88 -7.15 18.03
N PRO A 173 -34.34 -7.66 19.18
CA PRO A 173 -33.89 -8.94 19.73
C PRO A 173 -34.17 -10.15 18.83
N ARG A 174 -35.07 -10.02 17.85
CA ARG A 174 -35.41 -11.08 16.88
C ARG A 174 -34.52 -11.07 15.64
N SER A 175 -33.76 -10.00 15.43
CA SER A 175 -32.88 -9.87 14.27
C SER A 175 -31.65 -10.76 14.46
N THR A 176 -31.40 -11.64 13.50
CA THR A 176 -30.19 -12.47 13.46
C THR A 176 -29.14 -11.85 12.55
N PRO A 177 -27.85 -12.15 12.76
CA PRO A 177 -26.80 -11.73 11.84
C PRO A 177 -27.05 -12.23 10.41
N PRO A 178 -26.72 -11.43 9.39
CA PRO A 178 -26.89 -11.84 8.00
C PRO A 178 -25.86 -12.91 7.59
N GLN A 179 -26.18 -13.68 6.55
CA GLN A 179 -25.19 -14.51 5.89
C GLN A 179 -24.26 -13.63 5.05
N ILE A 180 -22.95 -13.84 5.20
CA ILE A 180 -21.90 -13.11 4.49
C ILE A 180 -21.18 -14.08 3.56
N ARG A 181 -20.97 -13.67 2.30
CA ARG A 181 -20.15 -14.37 1.31
C ARG A 181 -19.22 -13.40 0.63
N VAL A 182 -17.98 -13.79 0.37
CA VAL A 182 -17.07 -13.02 -0.48
C VAL A 182 -17.44 -13.33 -1.94
N LYS A 183 -17.72 -12.29 -2.76
CA LYS A 183 -18.02 -12.49 -4.19
C LYS A 183 -16.75 -12.73 -5.01
N GLY A 184 -15.67 -12.11 -4.58
CA GLY A 184 -14.39 -12.12 -5.26
C GLY A 184 -13.47 -11.08 -4.64
N ALA A 185 -12.29 -10.96 -5.22
CA ALA A 185 -11.35 -9.90 -4.93
C ALA A 185 -10.76 -9.38 -6.24
N VAL A 186 -10.32 -8.13 -6.22
CA VAL A 186 -9.71 -7.43 -7.33
C VAL A 186 -8.50 -6.69 -6.79
N ILE A 187 -7.36 -6.77 -7.47
CA ILE A 187 -6.23 -5.90 -7.18
C ILE A 187 -6.24 -4.74 -8.18
N GLU A 188 -6.30 -3.52 -7.65
CA GLU A 188 -6.16 -2.25 -8.37
C GLU A 188 -4.71 -1.78 -8.29
N ALA A 189 -4.02 -1.70 -9.43
CA ALA A 189 -2.73 -1.02 -9.54
C ALA A 189 -2.98 0.41 -10.01
N ILE A 190 -2.47 1.39 -9.26
CA ILE A 190 -2.64 2.82 -9.50
C ILE A 190 -1.26 3.40 -9.83
N THR A 191 -1.05 3.80 -11.09
CA THR A 191 0.20 4.40 -11.53
C THR A 191 0.00 5.91 -11.66
N SER A 192 0.63 6.70 -10.80
CA SER A 192 0.53 8.16 -10.75
C SER A 192 1.81 8.79 -11.26
N PHE A 193 1.71 9.68 -12.25
CA PHE A 193 2.89 10.35 -12.82
C PHE A 193 2.92 11.82 -12.44
N TRP A 194 4.14 12.33 -12.28
CA TRP A 194 4.36 13.71 -11.89
C TRP A 194 5.46 14.33 -12.75
N THR A 195 5.20 15.53 -13.27
CA THR A 195 6.16 16.27 -14.10
C THR A 195 6.97 17.30 -13.29
N GLY A 196 6.82 17.33 -11.96
CA GLY A 196 7.48 18.29 -11.07
C GLY A 196 7.74 17.73 -9.67
N PRO A 197 8.49 18.45 -8.81
CA PRO A 197 8.84 17.99 -7.48
C PRO A 197 7.58 17.83 -6.61
N VAL A 198 7.26 16.59 -6.28
CA VAL A 198 6.12 16.26 -5.41
C VAL A 198 6.59 16.24 -3.98
N GLY A 199 6.16 17.22 -3.20
CA GLY A 199 6.49 17.32 -1.80
C GLY A 199 5.64 16.44 -0.90
N TYR A 200 4.98 15.39 -1.38
CA TYR A 200 4.13 14.50 -0.58
C TYR A 200 4.16 13.07 -1.12
N LEU A 201 3.82 12.11 -0.26
CA LEU A 201 3.81 10.70 -0.60
C LEU A 201 2.39 10.31 -1.07
N PRO A 202 2.22 9.59 -2.20
CA PRO A 202 0.90 9.28 -2.77
C PRO A 202 -0.02 8.46 -1.85
N ASP A 203 0.58 7.69 -0.95
CA ASP A 203 -0.06 6.85 0.05
C ASP A 203 -0.44 7.60 1.34
N HIS A 204 -0.08 8.89 1.45
CA HIS A 204 -0.44 9.75 2.57
C HIS A 204 -1.46 10.82 2.16
N ASP A 205 -2.52 10.98 2.96
CA ASP A 205 -3.64 11.92 2.74
C ASP A 205 -3.29 13.41 2.78
N GLU A 206 -2.01 13.78 2.91
CA GLU A 206 -1.57 15.16 2.81
C GLU A 206 -1.51 15.62 1.35
N LYS A 207 -2.63 15.54 0.62
CA LYS A 207 -2.79 16.32 -0.61
C LYS A 207 -2.85 17.79 -0.22
N LEU A 208 -1.76 18.51 -0.46
CA LEU A 208 -1.80 19.97 -0.39
C LEU A 208 -2.90 20.45 -1.35
N PRO A 209 -3.81 21.36 -0.94
CA PRO A 209 -4.93 21.83 -1.78
C PRO A 209 -4.53 22.37 -3.16
N SER A 210 -3.25 22.72 -3.33
CA SER A 210 -2.69 23.32 -4.54
C SER A 210 -1.90 22.34 -5.42
N ALA A 211 -1.72 21.09 -5.01
CA ALA A 211 -0.98 20.10 -5.80
C ALA A 211 -1.89 19.47 -6.86
N ILE A 212 -2.08 20.19 -7.96
CA ILE A 212 -2.72 19.63 -9.15
C ILE A 212 -1.74 18.61 -9.74
N SER A 213 -2.12 17.33 -9.72
CA SER A 213 -1.44 16.36 -10.58
C SER A 213 -1.69 16.77 -12.03
N PRO A 214 -0.64 17.01 -12.83
CA PRO A 214 -0.83 17.43 -14.21
C PRO A 214 -1.47 16.32 -15.06
N VAL A 215 -1.48 15.07 -14.58
CA VAL A 215 -2.02 13.90 -15.26
C VAL A 215 -2.85 13.06 -14.29
N ALA A 216 -4.03 12.61 -14.71
CA ALA A 216 -4.84 11.69 -13.90
C ALA A 216 -4.08 10.37 -13.69
N PRO A 217 -4.15 9.76 -12.50
CA PRO A 217 -3.52 8.46 -12.27
C PRO A 217 -4.14 7.41 -13.20
N TRP A 218 -3.30 6.56 -13.75
CA TRP A 218 -3.72 5.36 -14.46
C TRP A 218 -4.16 4.31 -13.43
N THR A 219 -5.23 3.56 -13.69
CA THR A 219 -5.72 2.53 -12.78
C THR A 219 -6.12 1.29 -13.56
N ASP A 220 -5.54 0.16 -13.19
CA ASP A 220 -5.89 -1.15 -13.73
C ASP A 220 -6.38 -2.06 -12.65
N SER A 221 -7.37 -2.89 -13.01
CA SER A 221 -8.00 -3.82 -12.09
C SER A 221 -7.82 -5.24 -12.60
N TYR A 222 -7.31 -6.12 -11.75
CA TYR A 222 -7.10 -7.52 -12.06
C TYR A 222 -7.88 -8.41 -11.10
N PRO A 223 -8.66 -9.38 -11.59
CA PRO A 223 -9.29 -10.38 -10.73
C PRO A 223 -8.22 -11.08 -9.90
N LEU A 224 -8.47 -11.18 -8.60
CA LEU A 224 -7.58 -11.83 -7.67
C LEU A 224 -8.12 -13.24 -7.35
N PRO A 225 -7.35 -14.30 -7.67
CA PRO A 225 -7.71 -15.66 -7.28
C PRO A 225 -7.80 -15.79 -5.76
N LEU A 226 -9.02 -16.04 -5.28
CA LEU A 226 -9.29 -16.40 -3.89
C LEU A 226 -9.14 -17.91 -3.71
N ARG A 227 -8.50 -18.32 -2.61
CA ARG A 227 -8.40 -19.74 -2.23
C ARG A 227 -9.40 -20.05 -1.12
N GLY A 228 -9.97 -21.25 -1.17
CA GLY A 228 -10.94 -21.72 -0.18
C GLY A 228 -12.26 -20.94 -0.16
N VAL A 229 -13.20 -21.43 0.65
CA VAL A 229 -14.44 -20.73 0.99
C VAL A 229 -14.36 -20.42 2.47
N GLY A 230 -14.07 -19.16 2.81
CA GLY A 230 -14.07 -18.77 4.21
C GLY A 230 -15.52 -18.71 4.73
N GLU A 231 -15.76 -19.37 5.87
CA GLU A 231 -17.06 -19.41 6.53
C GLU A 231 -17.11 -18.39 7.67
N VAL A 232 -18.21 -17.65 7.77
CA VAL A 232 -18.39 -16.63 8.81
C VAL A 232 -19.16 -17.24 9.98
N THR A 233 -18.47 -17.43 11.10
CA THR A 233 -19.07 -17.89 12.36
C THR A 233 -19.35 -16.69 13.25
N TRP A 234 -20.62 -16.46 13.57
CA TRP A 234 -21.06 -15.35 14.40
C TRP A 234 -21.06 -15.70 15.89
N GLU A 235 -20.44 -14.84 16.69
CA GLU A 235 -20.38 -14.95 18.14
C GLU A 235 -21.11 -13.77 18.78
N LYS A 236 -21.96 -14.06 19.78
CA LYS A 236 -22.70 -13.03 20.51
C LYS A 236 -21.82 -12.42 21.60
N VAL A 237 -21.69 -11.10 21.62
CA VAL A 237 -20.90 -10.41 22.65
C VAL A 237 -21.73 -10.34 23.94
N VAL A 238 -21.28 -11.01 25.00
CA VAL A 238 -21.89 -10.90 26.33
C VAL A 238 -21.14 -9.83 27.12
N TYR A 239 -21.78 -8.70 27.40
CA TYR A 239 -21.20 -7.70 28.31
C TYR A 239 -21.32 -8.20 29.75
N PHE A 240 -20.20 -8.58 30.35
CA PHE A 240 -20.10 -8.66 31.81
C PHE A 240 -19.93 -7.23 32.31
N GLY A 241 -21.03 -6.57 32.67
CA GLY A 241 -20.96 -5.26 33.32
C GLY A 241 -20.22 -5.37 34.66
N PRO A 242 -19.42 -4.36 35.08
CA PRO A 242 -18.95 -4.31 36.44
C PRO A 242 -20.16 -4.28 37.37
N SER A 243 -20.20 -5.24 38.30
CA SER A 243 -21.16 -5.29 39.40
C SER A 243 -21.30 -3.90 40.00
N ALA A 244 -22.54 -3.40 40.11
CA ALA A 244 -22.86 -2.14 40.74
C ALA A 244 -22.47 -2.18 42.23
N GLU A 245 -21.20 -1.94 42.54
CA GLU A 245 -20.80 -1.51 43.87
C GLU A 245 -21.18 -0.03 43.99
N SER A 246 -22.25 0.18 44.76
CA SER A 246 -22.77 1.45 45.24
C SER A 246 -21.69 2.53 45.40
N GLU A 247 -21.64 3.47 44.45
CA GLU A 247 -20.87 4.72 44.58
C GLU A 247 -21.31 5.45 45.85
N ARG A 248 -20.48 5.35 46.89
CA ARG A 248 -20.57 6.23 48.05
C ARG A 248 -20.04 7.60 47.65
N ARG A 249 -20.98 8.47 47.32
CA ARG A 249 -21.03 9.91 47.65
C ARG A 249 -19.75 10.47 48.29
N ALA A 250 -19.01 11.30 47.56
CA ALA A 250 -18.19 12.36 48.14
C ALA A 250 -18.26 13.58 47.22
N SER A 251 -18.91 14.62 47.72
CA SER A 251 -18.93 15.98 47.16
C SER A 251 -17.61 16.67 47.51
N GLU A 252 -17.08 17.53 46.63
CA GLU A 252 -16.78 18.95 46.91
C GLU A 252 -16.41 19.69 45.60
N PRO A 253 -16.73 21.00 45.47
CA PRO A 253 -16.51 21.79 44.27
C PRO A 253 -15.23 22.64 44.35
N ILE A 254 -14.47 22.74 43.26
CA ILE A 254 -13.43 23.78 43.13
C ILE A 254 -13.97 24.90 42.22
N GLN A 255 -14.13 26.07 42.83
CA GLN A 255 -14.46 27.35 42.23
C GLN A 255 -13.22 27.96 41.58
N VAL A 256 -13.29 28.29 40.28
CA VAL A 256 -12.42 29.31 39.65
C VAL A 256 -13.23 30.11 38.64
N ILE A 257 -13.33 31.42 38.87
CA ILE A 257 -13.88 32.50 38.03
C ILE A 257 -12.86 33.68 38.18
N PRO A 258 -12.74 34.71 37.29
CA PRO A 258 -13.22 34.98 35.91
C PRO A 258 -12.02 35.32 34.96
N ASP A 259 -12.17 35.57 33.64
CA ASP A 259 -12.47 36.89 33.05
C ASP A 259 -12.67 36.80 31.53
N HIS A 260 -13.88 37.12 31.04
CA HIS A 260 -14.13 38.06 29.93
C HIS A 260 -15.63 38.12 29.58
N PRO A 261 -16.21 39.31 29.28
CA PRO A 261 -17.62 39.43 28.94
C PRO A 261 -17.82 39.29 27.42
N SER A 262 -18.68 38.37 26.99
CA SER A 262 -19.25 38.45 25.65
C SER A 262 -20.62 37.79 25.59
N MET A 263 -21.54 38.50 24.93
CA MET A 263 -22.98 38.45 25.07
C MET A 263 -23.63 37.08 24.83
N GLN A 264 -24.52 36.72 25.76
CA GLN A 264 -25.61 35.77 25.57
C GLN A 264 -26.52 36.22 24.41
N ARG A 265 -26.83 35.29 23.50
CA ARG A 265 -28.11 35.28 22.79
C ARG A 265 -28.87 34.03 23.21
N SER A 266 -29.88 34.24 24.03
CA SER A 266 -30.95 33.31 24.33
C SER A 266 -31.76 33.04 23.06
N SER A 267 -32.02 31.78 22.77
CA SER A 267 -33.12 31.37 21.92
C SER A 267 -33.89 30.30 22.66
N HIS A 268 -35.03 30.74 23.19
CA HIS A 268 -36.04 29.89 23.79
C HIS A 268 -36.49 28.86 22.74
N THR A 269 -36.34 27.58 23.05
CA THR A 269 -37.24 26.56 22.51
C THR A 269 -37.84 25.80 23.68
N THR A 270 -39.16 25.82 23.67
CA THR A 270 -40.09 25.29 24.66
C THR A 270 -39.86 23.80 24.87
N ALA A 271 -39.53 23.44 26.11
CA ALA A 271 -39.65 22.08 26.60
C ALA A 271 -41.12 21.65 26.49
N SER A 272 -41.37 20.56 25.76
CA SER A 272 -42.62 19.82 25.80
C SER A 272 -42.35 18.33 25.62
N SER A 273 -42.97 17.57 26.52
CA SER A 273 -43.19 16.12 26.54
C SER A 273 -42.00 15.18 26.76
N ILE A 274 -41.80 14.84 28.03
CA ILE A 274 -41.76 13.47 28.55
C ILE A 274 -40.77 12.53 27.84
N ASP A 275 -39.50 12.63 28.22
CA ASP A 275 -38.53 11.54 28.09
C ASP A 275 -38.85 10.46 29.14
N ILE A 276 -39.74 9.53 28.79
CA ILE A 276 -39.67 8.20 29.41
C ILE A 276 -38.54 7.48 28.68
N ALA A 277 -37.34 7.52 29.28
CA ALA A 277 -36.27 6.60 28.96
C ALA A 277 -36.74 5.18 29.32
N TYR A 278 -37.51 4.56 28.44
CA TYR A 278 -37.67 3.11 28.43
C TYR A 278 -36.26 2.57 28.20
N ASN A 279 -35.69 1.93 29.23
CA ASN A 279 -34.51 1.09 29.13
C ASN A 279 -34.80 -0.04 28.13
N GLN A 280 -34.81 0.25 26.83
CA GLN A 280 -34.63 -0.78 25.83
C GLN A 280 -33.17 -1.18 25.94
N LEU A 281 -32.94 -2.31 26.59
CA LEU A 281 -31.65 -2.99 26.55
C LEU A 281 -31.34 -3.21 25.06
N GLU A 282 -30.42 -2.42 24.50
CA GLU A 282 -30.01 -2.61 23.11
C GLU A 282 -29.55 -4.07 22.97
N PRO A 283 -30.07 -4.80 21.98
CA PRO A 283 -29.70 -6.19 21.83
C PRO A 283 -28.19 -6.28 21.58
N PRO A 284 -27.48 -7.19 22.28
CA PRO A 284 -26.02 -7.23 22.23
C PRO A 284 -25.53 -7.46 20.80
N PRO A 285 -24.38 -6.86 20.43
CA PRO A 285 -23.83 -7.01 19.11
C PRO A 285 -23.28 -8.42 18.91
N TRP A 286 -23.16 -8.81 17.64
CA TRP A 286 -22.52 -10.03 17.19
C TRP A 286 -21.21 -9.69 16.52
N LYS A 287 -20.19 -10.52 16.69
CA LYS A 287 -18.89 -10.38 16.02
C LYS A 287 -18.54 -11.63 15.24
N ALA A 288 -17.78 -11.47 14.17
CA ALA A 288 -17.21 -12.57 13.41
C ALA A 288 -15.91 -12.12 12.74
N THR A 289 -15.04 -13.08 12.44
CA THR A 289 -13.83 -12.85 11.65
C THR A 289 -13.75 -13.90 10.54
N LEU A 290 -13.38 -13.45 9.35
CA LEU A 290 -13.19 -14.24 8.15
C LEU A 290 -11.76 -14.06 7.66
N THR A 291 -11.00 -15.14 7.59
CA THR A 291 -9.68 -15.14 6.95
C THR A 291 -9.81 -15.62 5.52
N GLN A 292 -9.48 -14.76 4.57
CA GLN A 292 -9.56 -15.05 3.14
C GLN A 292 -8.16 -15.12 2.53
N PRO A 293 -7.65 -16.31 2.19
CA PRO A 293 -6.39 -16.45 1.48
C PRO A 293 -6.54 -16.06 0.00
N PHE A 294 -5.48 -15.46 -0.55
CA PHE A 294 -5.41 -15.02 -1.94
C PHE A 294 -3.99 -15.16 -2.49
N VAL A 295 -3.88 -15.16 -3.83
CA VAL A 295 -2.59 -15.21 -4.54
C VAL A 295 -2.58 -14.16 -5.63
N LEU A 296 -1.46 -13.47 -5.77
CA LEU A 296 -1.31 -12.47 -6.82
C LEU A 296 -1.13 -13.14 -8.20
N PRO A 297 -1.74 -12.60 -9.27
CA PRO A 297 -1.68 -13.18 -10.61
C PRO A 297 -0.33 -12.91 -11.32
N THR A 298 0.74 -13.53 -10.82
CA THR A 298 2.14 -13.35 -11.26
C THR A 298 2.50 -14.06 -12.57
N GLU A 299 1.58 -14.81 -13.18
CA GLU A 299 1.83 -15.48 -14.46
C GLU A 299 2.09 -14.46 -15.59
N LYS A 300 1.35 -13.35 -15.58
CA LYS A 300 1.42 -12.29 -16.59
C LYS A 300 1.83 -10.94 -16.02
N LEU A 301 1.65 -10.75 -14.72
CA LEU A 301 1.89 -9.48 -14.05
C LEU A 301 3.15 -9.57 -13.21
N LEU A 302 3.87 -8.46 -13.14
CA LEU A 302 5.02 -8.28 -12.27
C LEU A 302 4.69 -7.18 -11.27
N PHE A 303 4.55 -7.58 -10.03
CA PHE A 303 4.30 -6.65 -8.94
C PHE A 303 5.63 -6.17 -8.37
N LEU A 304 6.15 -5.11 -8.97
CA LEU A 304 7.36 -4.45 -8.51
C LEU A 304 7.10 -3.74 -7.16
N PRO A 305 8.14 -3.60 -6.32
CA PRO A 305 8.04 -2.80 -5.11
C PRO A 305 7.55 -1.39 -5.40
N THR A 306 6.61 -0.92 -4.59
CA THR A 306 6.12 0.46 -4.66
C THR A 306 7.27 1.43 -4.43
N PHE A 307 7.43 2.38 -5.34
CA PHE A 307 8.34 3.51 -5.18
C PHE A 307 7.56 4.82 -5.37
N HIS A 308 7.86 5.79 -4.50
CA HIS A 308 6.98 6.94 -4.24
C HIS A 308 7.01 8.04 -5.31
N SER A 309 7.35 7.68 -6.55
CA SER A 309 7.23 8.57 -7.71
C SER A 309 6.30 8.04 -8.81
N CYS A 310 5.84 6.78 -8.74
CA CYS A 310 5.08 6.21 -9.86
C CYS A 310 3.92 5.26 -9.52
N SER A 311 3.97 4.42 -8.49
CA SER A 311 3.02 3.28 -8.41
C SER A 311 2.54 2.96 -7.00
N THR A 312 1.24 2.75 -6.85
CA THR A 312 0.57 2.33 -5.62
C THR A 312 -0.36 1.16 -5.90
N ILE A 313 -0.36 0.12 -5.07
CA ILE A 313 -1.20 -1.07 -5.30
C ILE A 313 -2.22 -1.23 -4.16
N SER A 314 -3.47 -1.43 -4.55
CA SER A 314 -4.62 -1.53 -3.66
C SER A 314 -5.41 -2.82 -3.91
N LEU A 315 -5.81 -3.52 -2.85
CA LEU A 315 -6.70 -4.68 -2.89
C LEU A 315 -8.14 -4.27 -2.59
N ILE A 316 -9.07 -4.67 -3.43
CA ILE A 316 -10.50 -4.48 -3.26
C ILE A 316 -11.19 -5.83 -3.09
N VAL A 317 -11.98 -5.97 -2.03
CA VAL A 317 -12.68 -7.23 -1.74
C VAL A 317 -14.19 -7.02 -1.70
N PRO A 318 -14.91 -7.24 -2.81
CA PRO A 318 -16.38 -7.21 -2.80
C PRO A 318 -17.00 -8.35 -1.99
N PHE A 319 -17.83 -7.98 -1.03
CA PHE A 319 -18.73 -8.83 -0.26
C PHE A 319 -20.14 -8.84 -0.84
N GLN A 320 -20.78 -9.99 -0.70
CA GLN A 320 -22.21 -10.21 -0.80
C GLN A 320 -22.77 -10.49 0.60
N ILE A 321 -23.72 -9.68 1.02
CA ILE A 321 -24.42 -9.84 2.29
C ILE A 321 -25.88 -10.14 1.98
N THR A 322 -26.41 -11.22 2.55
CA THR A 322 -27.80 -11.64 2.40
C THR A 322 -28.48 -11.69 3.77
N SER A 323 -29.53 -10.88 3.95
CA SER A 323 -30.58 -11.11 4.96
C SER A 323 -31.67 -11.98 4.33
N GLU A 324 -32.48 -12.69 5.12
CA GLU A 324 -33.50 -13.66 4.66
C GLU A 324 -34.31 -13.14 3.46
N GLY A 325 -33.85 -13.42 2.23
CA GLY A 325 -34.53 -13.10 0.97
C GLY A 325 -33.78 -12.30 -0.12
N LEU A 326 -32.73 -11.49 0.12
CA LEU A 326 -32.04 -10.77 -0.98
C LEU A 326 -30.58 -10.29 -0.69
N ILE A 327 -29.84 -10.04 -1.79
CA ILE A 327 -28.41 -9.73 -1.91
C ILE A 327 -28.12 -8.21 -1.83
N THR A 328 -27.19 -7.80 -0.95
CA THR A 328 -26.56 -6.47 -0.94
C THR A 328 -25.04 -6.60 -1.16
N THR A 329 -24.41 -5.65 -1.86
CA THR A 329 -22.96 -5.70 -2.18
C THR A 329 -22.17 -4.55 -1.54
N ASN A 330 -21.02 -4.85 -0.92
CA ASN A 330 -20.10 -3.89 -0.28
C ASN A 330 -18.66 -4.18 -0.69
N SER A 331 -17.77 -3.18 -0.83
CA SER A 331 -16.37 -3.41 -1.27
C SER A 331 -15.40 -2.43 -0.60
N PRO A 332 -14.68 -2.81 0.48
CA PRO A 332 -13.57 -2.01 1.00
C PRO A 332 -12.38 -2.01 0.02
N ARG A 333 -11.57 -0.95 0.10
CA ARG A 333 -10.31 -0.75 -0.63
C ARG A 333 -9.15 -0.73 0.35
N LEU A 334 -8.12 -1.52 0.11
CA LEU A 334 -7.05 -1.83 1.06
C LEU A 334 -5.68 -1.59 0.43
N PRO A 335 -4.67 -1.13 1.18
CA PRO A 335 -3.31 -1.08 0.67
C PRO A 335 -2.62 -2.45 0.71
N VAL A 336 -1.82 -2.77 -0.31
CA VAL A 336 -0.95 -3.96 -0.33
C VAL A 336 0.48 -3.53 -0.69
N TYR A 337 1.47 -4.05 0.06
CA TYR A 337 2.90 -3.80 -0.20
C TYR A 337 3.65 -5.10 -0.49
N TYR A 338 4.82 -4.92 -1.11
CA TYR A 338 5.72 -5.97 -1.58
C TYR A 338 7.04 -5.94 -0.82
N ASP A 339 7.56 -7.12 -0.52
CA ASP A 339 8.84 -7.35 0.14
C ASP A 339 9.77 -8.19 -0.75
N ASP A 340 11.08 -8.13 -0.53
CA ASP A 340 12.10 -8.96 -1.21
C ASP A 340 12.84 -9.82 -0.18
N GLU A 341 13.08 -11.11 -0.47
CA GLU A 341 13.74 -12.00 0.49
C GLU A 341 15.21 -11.65 0.67
N ASN A 342 15.63 -11.49 1.93
CA ASN A 342 17.03 -11.43 2.31
C ASN A 342 17.52 -12.83 2.71
N GLU A 343 18.09 -13.58 1.77
CA GLU A 343 18.94 -14.72 2.12
C GLU A 343 20.25 -14.18 2.72
N PRO A 344 20.61 -14.53 3.97
CA PRO A 344 21.90 -14.13 4.52
C PRO A 344 23.01 -14.76 3.68
N ILE A 345 23.71 -13.94 2.89
CA ILE A 345 24.89 -14.33 2.14
C ILE A 345 25.92 -14.89 3.14
N GLY A 346 26.05 -16.20 3.19
CA GLY A 346 27.17 -16.86 3.84
C GLY A 346 28.44 -16.49 3.10
N ASP A 347 29.34 -15.78 3.79
CA ASP A 347 30.70 -15.51 3.33
C ASP A 347 31.44 -16.83 3.09
N SER A 348 31.41 -17.33 1.87
CA SER A 348 32.31 -18.37 1.38
C SER A 348 32.54 -18.17 -0.12
N PRO A 349 33.76 -17.77 -0.55
CA PRO A 349 34.06 -17.65 -1.96
C PRO A 349 34.02 -19.05 -2.62
N PRO A 350 33.53 -19.17 -3.87
CA PRO A 350 33.51 -20.44 -4.57
C PRO A 350 34.94 -20.95 -4.79
N PRO A 351 35.19 -22.28 -4.72
CA PRO A 351 36.50 -22.82 -5.01
C PRO A 351 36.82 -22.62 -6.49
N TYR A 352 37.95 -21.96 -6.76
CA TYR A 352 38.55 -21.89 -8.08
C TYR A 352 38.73 -23.31 -8.64
N ARG A 353 38.08 -23.62 -9.77
CA ARG A 353 38.44 -24.78 -10.59
C ARG A 353 39.71 -24.44 -11.37
N LYS A 354 40.68 -25.36 -11.29
CA LYS A 354 41.88 -25.39 -12.13
C LYS A 354 41.54 -25.71 -13.57
#